data_AF-A0A1Y1WYY4-F1
#
_entry.id   AF-A0A1Y1WYY4-F1
#
_cell.length_a   1.000
_cell.length_b   1.000
_cell.length_c   1.000
_cell.angle_alpha   90.00
_cell.angle_beta   90.00
_cell.angle_gamma   90.00
#
_symmetry.space_group_name_H-M   'P 1'
#
loop_
_entity.id
_entity.type
_entity.pdbx_description
1 polymer ?
#
loop_
_entity_poly.entity_id
_entity_poly.type
_entity_poly.pdbx_seq_one_letter_code
_entity_poly.pdbx_strand_id
1 'polypeptide(L)'
;MATAEERSNIVDLIKNCNISKLEKYLEKNGLTLNIWSVMFYMSLVETIKGLIKNNASLELINSIILEIKKKRNDIKAIIKTNDVNYLKKYIENNDISLKELKNEDFDILICSIENEASINMIKFIINQYHYQTLNYFNNQKNLLLDQGNTPLFFTLAKNNFRVSNLLLENGANINYENGKILCHLIEENFLNKKNLKYILSHGFNQKYLDRFIIDLIQYHTNDDTLLSDSLDVIFKYYLFDNNFILNLLGIYKNKIIISTKQLQNIIKEEQNKIIIKDEWYEEAIKRKYYDDVDAITPLIKKDTREKNFIINKFDNFYKKIYNGYEIEEYDNKEYRLY
;
A
#
# COMPACT_ATOMS: atom_id res chain seq x y z
N MET A 1 45.15 -1.68 -17.78
CA MET A 1 44.80 -2.98 -17.17
C MET A 1 44.81 -2.79 -15.66
N ALA A 2 43.70 -3.05 -14.97
CA ALA A 2 43.62 -2.90 -13.52
C ALA A 2 44.53 -3.91 -12.79
N THR A 3 45.21 -3.43 -11.76
CA THR A 3 46.13 -4.16 -10.88
C THR A 3 45.38 -5.20 -10.03
N ALA A 4 46.11 -6.18 -9.47
CA ALA A 4 45.51 -7.24 -8.66
C ALA A 4 44.80 -6.72 -7.39
N GLU A 5 45.27 -5.59 -6.84
CA GLU A 5 44.69 -4.91 -5.68
C GLU A 5 43.39 -4.16 -6.05
N GLU A 6 43.34 -3.54 -7.23
CA GLU A 6 42.12 -2.92 -7.78
C GLU A 6 41.02 -3.96 -8.11
N ARG A 7 41.41 -5.17 -8.56
CA ARG A 7 40.47 -6.29 -8.77
C ARG A 7 39.86 -6.77 -7.45
N SER A 8 40.62 -6.76 -6.35
CA SER A 8 40.12 -7.12 -5.03
C SER A 8 39.06 -6.14 -4.52
N ASN A 9 39.28 -4.83 -4.73
CA ASN A 9 38.32 -3.79 -4.35
C ASN A 9 37.02 -3.82 -5.18
N ILE A 10 37.12 -4.20 -6.47
CA ILE A 10 35.97 -4.41 -7.36
C ILE A 10 35.11 -5.59 -6.88
N VAL A 11 35.74 -6.71 -6.49
CA VAL A 11 35.06 -7.90 -5.93
C VAL A 11 34.32 -7.59 -4.63
N ASP A 12 34.84 -6.68 -3.80
CA ASP A 12 34.15 -6.24 -2.57
C ASP A 12 33.01 -5.25 -2.82
N LEU A 13 33.05 -4.47 -3.91
CA LEU A 13 31.97 -3.56 -4.33
C LEU A 13 30.82 -4.27 -5.07
N ILE A 14 31.11 -5.39 -5.74
CA ILE A 14 30.16 -6.32 -6.40
C ILE A 14 29.19 -6.96 -5.39
N LYS A 15 29.51 -6.99 -4.10
CA LYS A 15 28.66 -7.60 -3.06
C LYS A 15 27.37 -6.81 -2.71
N ASN A 16 27.04 -5.70 -3.38
CA ASN A 16 25.96 -4.76 -2.94
C ASN A 16 24.92 -4.34 -4.03
N CYS A 17 24.64 -5.19 -5.02
CA CYS A 17 24.06 -4.87 -6.35
C CYS A 17 22.61 -4.31 -6.51
N ASN A 18 22.46 -3.28 -7.35
CA ASN A 18 21.20 -2.74 -7.93
C ASN A 18 21.34 -2.41 -9.45
N ILE A 19 20.46 -2.95 -10.28
CA ILE A 19 20.59 -3.16 -11.72
C ILE A 19 19.97 -2.02 -12.55
N SER A 20 18.85 -1.43 -12.12
CA SER A 20 18.06 -0.49 -12.93
C SER A 20 18.73 0.89 -13.14
N LYS A 21 19.70 1.22 -12.29
CA LYS A 21 20.47 2.47 -12.35
C LYS A 21 21.60 2.44 -13.37
N LEU A 22 22.09 1.23 -13.66
CA LEU A 22 23.16 0.96 -14.60
C LEU A 22 22.71 1.22 -16.05
N GLU A 23 21.50 0.78 -16.38
CA GLU A 23 20.89 0.96 -17.71
C GLU A 23 20.79 2.46 -18.08
N LYS A 24 20.37 3.34 -17.15
CA LYS A 24 20.31 4.80 -17.37
C LYS A 24 21.67 5.49 -17.53
N TYR A 25 22.71 5.04 -16.81
CA TYR A 25 24.05 5.61 -16.94
C TYR A 25 24.67 5.27 -18.31
N LEU A 26 24.44 4.04 -18.79
CA LEU A 26 24.89 3.60 -20.10
C LEU A 26 24.22 4.41 -21.22
N GLU A 27 22.91 4.66 -21.13
CA GLU A 27 22.18 5.54 -22.04
C GLU A 27 22.72 6.98 -22.07
N LYS A 28 22.98 7.60 -20.90
CA LYS A 28 23.49 8.98 -20.80
C LYS A 28 24.88 9.16 -21.40
N ASN A 29 25.68 8.09 -21.47
CA ASN A 29 27.04 8.12 -22.01
C ASN A 29 27.16 7.48 -23.41
N GLY A 30 26.04 7.25 -24.10
CA GLY A 30 26.03 6.78 -25.49
C GLY A 30 26.38 5.31 -25.68
N LEU A 31 26.30 4.50 -24.61
CA LEU A 31 26.54 3.05 -24.66
C LEU A 31 25.17 2.35 -24.74
N THR A 32 24.77 1.88 -25.91
CA THR A 32 23.46 1.26 -26.13
C THR A 32 23.45 -0.23 -25.76
N LEU A 33 22.74 -0.58 -24.68
CA LEU A 33 22.22 -1.93 -24.46
C LEU A 33 20.84 -1.97 -25.11
N ASN A 34 20.73 -2.70 -26.22
CA ASN A 34 19.49 -2.75 -27.00
C ASN A 34 18.48 -3.69 -26.31
N ILE A 35 17.77 -3.20 -25.29
CA ILE A 35 16.59 -3.86 -24.73
C ILE A 35 15.52 -2.80 -24.50
N TRP A 36 14.64 -2.67 -25.50
CA TRP A 36 13.48 -1.79 -25.50
C TRP A 36 12.34 -2.30 -24.60
N SER A 37 12.59 -2.41 -23.30
CA SER A 37 11.52 -2.38 -22.31
C SER A 37 12.05 -2.05 -20.93
N VAL A 38 11.27 -1.24 -20.21
CA VAL A 38 11.36 -0.98 -18.77
C VAL A 38 12.20 0.24 -18.38
N MET A 39 11.51 1.36 -18.56
CA MET A 39 11.57 2.56 -17.75
C MET A 39 11.78 2.27 -16.24
N PHE A 40 12.77 2.98 -15.65
CA PHE A 40 12.93 3.37 -14.23
C PHE A 40 13.68 2.42 -13.21
N TYR A 41 14.76 2.83 -12.49
CA TYR A 41 14.82 3.48 -11.15
C TYR A 41 16.17 3.18 -10.40
N MET A 42 16.44 3.70 -9.18
CA MET A 42 17.76 4.18 -8.71
C MET A 42 18.27 3.79 -7.26
N SER A 43 19.20 2.80 -6.98
CA SER A 43 20.45 2.92 -6.09
C SER A 43 21.59 1.84 -6.19
N LEU A 44 22.52 2.02 -7.17
CA LEU A 44 23.89 1.40 -7.26
C LEU A 44 24.95 2.44 -7.67
N VAL A 45 24.84 3.67 -7.17
CA VAL A 45 25.70 4.77 -7.63
C VAL A 45 27.15 4.58 -7.16
N GLU A 46 27.35 4.10 -5.95
CA GLU A 46 28.70 4.04 -5.34
C GLU A 46 29.55 2.86 -5.84
N THR A 47 28.94 1.68 -6.05
CA THR A 47 29.62 0.53 -6.68
C THR A 47 30.01 0.83 -8.12
N ILE A 48 29.12 1.46 -8.91
CA ILE A 48 29.40 1.81 -10.31
C ILE A 48 30.40 2.97 -10.42
N LYS A 49 30.32 4.00 -9.56
CA LYS A 49 31.36 5.03 -9.46
C LYS A 49 32.74 4.41 -9.17
N GLY A 50 32.80 3.40 -8.30
CA GLY A 50 34.03 2.65 -8.01
C GLY A 50 34.56 1.84 -9.20
N LEU A 51 33.67 1.17 -9.96
CA LEU A 51 34.04 0.39 -11.15
C LEU A 51 34.52 1.25 -12.33
N ILE A 52 33.87 2.39 -12.54
CA ILE A 52 34.24 3.38 -13.57
C ILE A 52 35.55 4.08 -13.19
N LYS A 53 35.73 4.43 -11.92
CA LYS A 53 37.00 5.00 -11.40
C LYS A 53 38.20 4.06 -11.62
N ASN A 54 37.96 2.76 -11.80
CA ASN A 54 38.97 1.72 -12.00
C ASN A 54 39.01 1.13 -13.44
N ASN A 55 38.40 1.76 -14.44
CA ASN A 55 38.41 1.33 -15.85
C ASN A 55 37.92 -0.13 -16.09
N ALA A 56 36.89 -0.59 -15.37
CA ALA A 56 36.27 -1.89 -15.66
C ALA A 56 35.60 -1.92 -17.05
N SER A 57 35.69 -3.05 -17.77
CA SER A 57 35.07 -3.20 -19.10
C SER A 57 33.55 -3.38 -19.00
N LEU A 58 32.83 -2.88 -20.02
CA LEU A 58 31.36 -3.01 -20.12
C LEU A 58 30.91 -4.48 -20.13
N GLU A 59 31.70 -5.36 -20.75
CA GLU A 59 31.44 -6.81 -20.78
C GLU A 59 31.45 -7.44 -19.39
N LEU A 60 32.41 -7.05 -18.54
CA LEU A 60 32.49 -7.52 -17.16
C LEU A 60 31.30 -7.02 -16.34
N ILE A 61 30.89 -5.77 -16.55
CA ILE A 61 29.71 -5.21 -15.89
C ILE A 61 28.44 -5.99 -16.29
N ASN A 62 28.27 -6.29 -17.58
CA ASN A 62 27.13 -7.06 -18.08
C ASN A 62 27.11 -8.50 -17.56
N SER A 63 28.25 -9.18 -17.49
CA SER A 63 28.31 -10.55 -16.97
C SER A 63 27.90 -10.62 -15.50
N ILE A 64 28.32 -9.64 -14.69
CA ILE A 64 27.94 -9.51 -13.28
C ILE A 64 26.41 -9.31 -13.15
N ILE A 65 25.81 -8.41 -13.93
CA ILE A 65 24.34 -8.21 -13.95
C ILE A 65 23.62 -9.53 -14.24
N LEU A 66 24.04 -10.24 -15.29
CA LEU A 66 23.40 -11.48 -15.71
C LEU A 66 23.50 -12.56 -14.64
N GLU A 67 24.64 -12.65 -13.95
CA GLU A 67 24.82 -13.58 -12.82
C GLU A 67 23.85 -13.27 -11.68
N ILE A 68 23.69 -12.00 -11.29
CA ILE A 68 22.75 -11.59 -10.23
C ILE A 68 21.31 -11.88 -10.63
N LYS A 69 20.92 -11.52 -11.86
CA LYS A 69 19.57 -11.81 -12.40
C LYS A 69 19.29 -13.31 -12.37
N LYS A 70 20.26 -14.13 -12.78
CA LYS A 70 20.17 -15.58 -12.73
C LYS A 70 19.96 -16.07 -11.29
N LYS A 71 20.82 -15.66 -10.35
CA LYS A 71 20.70 -16.05 -8.94
C LYS A 71 19.33 -15.71 -8.34
N ARG A 72 18.80 -14.52 -8.62
CA ARG A 72 17.46 -14.09 -8.17
C ARG A 72 16.33 -14.94 -8.78
N ASN A 73 16.43 -15.28 -10.06
CA ASN A 73 15.46 -16.14 -10.73
C ASN A 73 15.48 -17.57 -10.15
N ASP A 74 16.68 -18.10 -9.88
CA ASP A 74 16.84 -19.41 -9.25
C ASP A 74 16.24 -19.40 -7.84
N ILE A 75 16.52 -18.38 -7.02
CA ILE A 75 15.88 -18.19 -5.70
C ILE A 75 14.35 -18.16 -5.82
N LYS A 76 13.80 -17.40 -6.78
CA LYS A 76 12.35 -17.32 -7.00
C LYS A 76 11.75 -18.67 -7.38
N ALA A 77 12.44 -19.45 -8.21
CA ALA A 77 12.01 -20.81 -8.56
C ALA A 77 12.05 -21.74 -7.33
N ILE A 78 13.08 -21.64 -6.49
CA ILE A 78 13.21 -22.43 -5.26
C ILE A 78 12.12 -22.07 -4.24
N ILE A 79 11.83 -20.79 -4.05
CA ILE A 79 10.76 -20.33 -3.14
C ILE A 79 9.43 -21.00 -3.49
N LYS A 80 9.12 -21.14 -4.80
CA LYS A 80 7.89 -21.80 -5.26
C LYS A 80 7.84 -23.29 -4.93
N THR A 81 8.98 -23.98 -4.82
CA THR A 81 8.99 -25.39 -4.42
C THR A 81 8.74 -25.58 -2.92
N ASN A 82 8.82 -24.50 -2.13
CA ASN A 82 8.68 -24.52 -0.68
C ASN A 82 9.73 -25.38 0.07
N ASP A 83 10.82 -25.75 -0.59
CA ASP A 83 11.92 -26.48 0.04
C ASP A 83 12.91 -25.53 0.71
N VAL A 84 12.71 -25.32 2.01
CA VAL A 84 13.57 -24.46 2.85
C VAL A 84 15.02 -24.95 2.89
N ASN A 85 15.23 -26.27 2.91
CA ASN A 85 16.58 -26.85 2.97
C ASN A 85 17.31 -26.65 1.65
N TYR A 86 16.59 -26.78 0.53
CA TYR A 86 17.16 -26.51 -0.79
C TYR A 86 17.51 -25.03 -0.95
N LEU A 87 16.65 -24.11 -0.50
CA LEU A 87 16.97 -22.68 -0.51
C LEU A 87 18.25 -22.38 0.29
N LYS A 88 18.35 -22.93 1.50
CA LYS A 88 19.52 -22.78 2.36
C LYS A 88 20.80 -23.25 1.66
N LYS A 89 20.80 -24.48 1.14
CA LYS A 89 21.94 -25.05 0.39
C LYS A 89 22.31 -24.21 -0.83
N TYR A 90 21.31 -23.72 -1.56
CA TYR A 90 21.55 -22.90 -2.75
C TYR A 90 22.25 -21.59 -2.40
N ILE A 91 21.83 -20.92 -1.33
CA ILE A 91 22.44 -19.67 -0.85
C ILE A 91 23.88 -19.91 -0.41
N GLU A 92 24.11 -20.97 0.38
CA GLU A 92 25.45 -21.36 0.85
C GLU A 92 26.38 -21.71 -0.31
N ASN A 93 25.93 -22.54 -1.27
CA ASN A 93 26.75 -22.99 -2.39
C ASN A 93 27.08 -21.88 -3.42
N ASN A 94 26.32 -20.78 -3.42
CA ASN A 94 26.51 -19.66 -4.35
C ASN A 94 27.04 -18.40 -3.67
N ASP A 95 27.47 -18.50 -2.40
CA ASP A 95 28.00 -17.41 -1.58
C ASP A 95 27.14 -16.14 -1.60
N ILE A 96 25.81 -16.30 -1.57
CA ILE A 96 24.88 -15.17 -1.73
C ILE A 96 24.79 -14.37 -0.43
N SER A 97 25.15 -13.09 -0.48
CA SER A 97 25.15 -12.23 0.70
C SER A 97 23.75 -11.72 1.09
N LEU A 98 23.55 -11.40 2.37
CA LEU A 98 22.28 -10.82 2.88
C LEU A 98 21.85 -9.55 2.12
N LYS A 99 22.82 -8.75 1.65
CA LYS A 99 22.58 -7.50 0.92
C LYS A 99 22.11 -7.72 -0.52
N GLU A 100 22.42 -8.87 -1.11
CA GLU A 100 21.88 -9.27 -2.42
C GLU A 100 20.43 -9.76 -2.32
N LEU A 101 20.07 -10.30 -1.15
CA LEU A 101 18.73 -10.83 -0.84
C LEU A 101 17.78 -9.77 -0.29
N LYS A 102 18.33 -8.62 0.15
CA LYS A 102 17.57 -7.46 0.59
C LYS A 102 18.26 -6.18 0.15
N ASN A 103 17.76 -5.60 -0.93
CA ASN A 103 18.09 -4.25 -1.39
C ASN A 103 16.89 -3.62 -2.10
N GLU A 104 17.08 -2.41 -2.62
CA GLU A 104 16.01 -1.66 -3.28
C GLU A 104 15.39 -2.38 -4.49
N ASP A 105 16.12 -3.29 -5.14
CA ASP A 105 15.64 -4.00 -6.33
C ASP A 105 15.13 -5.41 -6.03
N PHE A 106 15.49 -5.97 -4.89
CA PHE A 106 15.11 -7.34 -4.54
C PHE A 106 15.01 -7.48 -3.04
N ASP A 107 13.82 -7.87 -2.59
CA ASP A 107 13.56 -8.24 -1.22
C ASP A 107 13.02 -9.67 -1.21
N ILE A 108 13.81 -10.60 -0.66
CA ILE A 108 13.48 -12.02 -0.61
C ILE A 108 12.18 -12.29 0.18
N LEU A 109 11.83 -11.45 1.18
CA LEU A 109 10.57 -11.57 1.92
C LEU A 109 9.39 -11.19 1.04
N ILE A 110 9.45 -10.04 0.37
CA ILE A 110 8.40 -9.62 -0.58
C ILE A 110 8.26 -10.65 -1.70
N CYS A 111 9.38 -11.07 -2.30
CA CYS A 111 9.42 -12.10 -3.33
C CYS A 111 8.72 -13.39 -2.84
N SER A 112 8.96 -13.80 -1.60
CA SER A 112 8.31 -14.98 -1.02
C SER A 112 6.81 -14.80 -0.84
N ILE A 113 6.35 -13.64 -0.39
CA ILE A 113 4.92 -13.34 -0.24
C ILE A 113 4.23 -13.31 -1.62
N GLU A 114 4.84 -12.65 -2.60
CA GLU A 114 4.32 -12.54 -3.96
C GLU A 114 4.25 -13.89 -4.68
N ASN A 115 5.16 -14.82 -4.38
CA ASN A 115 5.17 -16.17 -4.95
C ASN A 115 4.44 -17.20 -4.07
N GLU A 116 3.63 -16.75 -3.10
CA GLU A 116 2.76 -17.60 -2.27
C GLU A 116 3.54 -18.69 -1.54
N ALA A 117 4.74 -18.34 -1.08
CA ALA A 117 5.54 -19.22 -0.26
C ALA A 117 4.78 -19.63 1.01
N SER A 118 5.03 -20.86 1.43
CA SER A 118 4.49 -21.42 2.65
C SER A 118 4.89 -20.57 3.86
N ILE A 119 4.05 -20.59 4.89
CA ILE A 119 4.35 -19.89 6.14
C ILE A 119 5.70 -20.31 6.75
N ASN A 120 6.14 -21.56 6.53
CA ASN A 120 7.41 -22.05 7.02
C ASN A 120 8.59 -21.42 6.27
N MET A 121 8.49 -21.24 4.95
CA MET A 121 9.47 -20.51 4.15
C MET A 121 9.56 -19.04 4.59
N ILE A 122 8.41 -18.39 4.80
CA ILE A 122 8.37 -16.99 5.24
C ILE A 122 8.95 -16.83 6.66
N LYS A 123 8.61 -17.74 7.59
CA LYS A 123 9.22 -17.78 8.94
C LYS A 123 10.73 -17.95 8.87
N PHE A 124 11.20 -18.88 8.03
CA PHE A 124 12.63 -19.08 7.82
C PHE A 124 13.29 -17.77 7.36
N ILE A 125 12.72 -17.10 6.36
CA ILE A 125 13.25 -15.83 5.86
C ILE A 125 13.28 -14.75 6.94
N ILE A 126 12.17 -14.50 7.65
CA ILE A 126 12.14 -13.47 8.70
C ILE A 126 13.20 -13.75 9.77
N ASN A 127 13.37 -15.01 10.17
CA ASN A 127 14.31 -15.41 11.22
C ASN A 127 15.78 -15.34 10.77
N GLN A 128 16.09 -15.72 9.52
CA GLN A 128 17.46 -15.75 9.03
C GLN A 128 18.00 -14.36 8.68
N TYR A 129 17.15 -13.50 8.12
CA TYR A 129 17.59 -12.22 7.55
C TYR A 129 17.43 -11.03 8.51
N HIS A 130 17.05 -11.28 9.78
CA HIS A 130 16.98 -10.32 10.88
C HIS A 130 16.58 -8.89 10.44
N TYR A 131 15.41 -8.78 9.82
CA TYR A 131 14.88 -7.50 9.39
C TYR A 131 14.83 -6.54 10.60
N GLN A 132 15.54 -5.40 10.51
CA GLN A 132 15.50 -4.37 11.56
C GLN A 132 14.07 -3.93 11.88
N THR A 133 13.23 -3.90 10.84
CA THR A 133 11.81 -3.62 10.92
C THR A 133 11.10 -4.26 9.73
N LEU A 134 9.83 -4.64 9.91
CA LEU A 134 8.91 -5.01 8.83
C LEU A 134 8.09 -3.80 8.33
N ASN A 135 8.36 -2.62 8.87
CA ASN A 135 7.70 -1.36 8.55
C ASN A 135 8.57 -0.55 7.59
N TYR A 136 8.60 -0.98 6.34
CA TYR A 136 9.31 -0.31 5.26
C TYR A 136 8.51 -0.44 3.96
N PHE A 137 8.75 0.49 3.05
CA PHE A 137 8.17 0.47 1.73
C PHE A 137 9.07 -0.31 0.76
N ASN A 138 8.47 -1.14 -0.08
CA ASN A 138 9.16 -1.78 -1.18
C ASN A 138 9.34 -0.75 -2.31
N ASN A 139 10.51 -0.13 -2.37
CA ASN A 139 10.84 0.94 -3.33
C ASN A 139 11.12 0.42 -4.76
N GLN A 140 10.72 -0.82 -5.10
CA GLN A 140 10.83 -1.35 -6.47
C GLN A 140 9.98 -0.56 -7.47
N LYS A 141 8.83 -0.01 -7.03
CA LYS A 141 8.07 1.00 -7.78
C LYS A 141 8.58 2.36 -7.34
N ASN A 142 9.38 3.03 -8.17
CA ASN A 142 10.08 4.25 -7.74
C ASN A 142 9.54 5.49 -8.45
N LEU A 143 8.23 5.52 -8.77
CA LEU A 143 7.58 6.79 -9.15
C LEU A 143 7.86 7.78 -8.01
N LEU A 144 8.33 8.98 -8.34
CA LEU A 144 8.69 10.06 -7.40
C LEU A 144 7.57 10.43 -6.40
N LEU A 145 6.40 9.82 -6.52
CA LEU A 145 5.18 10.02 -5.74
C LEU A 145 4.61 8.71 -5.15
N ASP A 146 5.11 7.53 -5.53
CA ASP A 146 4.60 6.22 -5.10
C ASP A 146 5.46 5.69 -3.96
N GLN A 147 4.96 5.83 -2.74
CA GLN A 147 5.60 5.26 -1.55
C GLN A 147 5.32 3.76 -1.58
N GLY A 148 6.15 3.00 -2.31
CA GLY A 148 5.88 1.61 -2.66
C GLY A 148 5.43 0.69 -1.50
N ASN A 149 4.92 -0.49 -1.80
CA ASN A 149 4.11 -1.24 -0.83
C ASN A 149 4.87 -1.90 0.33
N THR A 150 4.27 -1.96 1.53
CA THR A 150 4.88 -2.64 2.70
C THR A 150 4.77 -4.16 2.61
N PRO A 151 5.60 -4.95 3.32
CA PRO A 151 5.39 -6.40 3.43
C PRO A 151 3.97 -6.79 3.85
N LEU A 152 3.39 -6.04 4.79
CA LEU A 152 2.03 -6.27 5.26
C LEU A 152 1.00 -6.01 4.15
N PHE A 153 1.17 -4.97 3.33
CA PHE A 153 0.31 -4.70 2.18
C PHE A 153 0.19 -5.92 1.27
N PHE A 154 1.30 -6.54 0.86
CA PHE A 154 1.27 -7.66 -0.10
C PHE A 154 0.46 -8.85 0.43
N THR A 155 0.52 -9.10 1.74
CA THR A 155 -0.29 -10.15 2.36
C THR A 155 -1.78 -9.81 2.40
N LEU A 156 -2.13 -8.54 2.67
CA LEU A 156 -3.52 -8.07 2.74
C LEU A 156 -4.17 -7.94 1.37
N ALA A 157 -3.41 -7.52 0.35
CA ALA A 157 -3.86 -7.48 -1.04
C ALA A 157 -4.31 -8.87 -1.51
N LYS A 158 -3.61 -9.92 -1.05
CA LYS A 158 -3.94 -11.33 -1.33
C LYS A 158 -4.92 -11.95 -0.33
N ASN A 159 -5.42 -11.20 0.66
CA ASN A 159 -6.20 -11.72 1.79
C ASN A 159 -5.53 -12.89 2.54
N ASN A 160 -4.19 -12.97 2.53
CA ASN A 160 -3.42 -14.00 3.20
C ASN A 160 -3.22 -13.69 4.69
N PHE A 161 -4.33 -13.71 5.42
CA PHE A 161 -4.37 -13.33 6.85
C PHE A 161 -3.48 -14.20 7.75
N ARG A 162 -3.17 -15.43 7.33
CA ARG A 162 -2.24 -16.29 8.08
C ARG A 162 -0.82 -15.72 8.07
N VAL A 163 -0.37 -15.21 6.93
CA VAL A 163 0.93 -14.53 6.82
C VAL A 163 0.85 -13.10 7.37
N SER A 164 -0.27 -12.40 7.20
CA SER A 164 -0.49 -11.10 7.85
C SER A 164 -0.33 -11.19 9.36
N ASN A 165 -0.94 -12.18 10.02
CA ASN A 165 -0.75 -12.43 11.45
C ASN A 165 0.71 -12.66 11.81
N LEU A 166 1.42 -13.50 11.04
CA LEU A 166 2.85 -13.72 11.25
C LEU A 166 3.65 -12.41 11.19
N LEU A 167 3.38 -11.54 10.21
CA LEU A 167 4.08 -10.26 10.10
C LEU A 167 3.74 -9.33 11.28
N LEU A 168 2.47 -9.24 11.67
CA LEU A 168 2.02 -8.45 12.83
C LEU A 168 2.68 -8.93 14.13
N GLU A 169 2.71 -10.26 14.36
CA GLU A 169 3.40 -10.91 15.49
C GLU A 169 4.90 -10.60 15.50
N ASN A 170 5.51 -10.35 14.33
CA ASN A 170 6.91 -9.95 14.18
C ASN A 170 7.11 -8.43 14.07
N GLY A 171 6.13 -7.62 14.50
CA GLY A 171 6.27 -6.17 14.64
C GLY A 171 5.93 -5.35 13.41
N ALA A 172 5.33 -5.94 12.37
CA ALA A 172 4.68 -5.15 11.33
C ALA A 172 3.52 -4.33 11.93
N ASN A 173 3.41 -3.07 11.52
CA ASN A 173 2.47 -2.10 12.07
C ASN A 173 1.42 -1.76 11.01
N ILE A 174 0.17 -2.12 11.30
CA ILE A 174 -0.97 -1.83 10.42
C ILE A 174 -1.23 -0.32 10.23
N ASN A 175 -0.74 0.49 11.17
CA ASN A 175 -0.85 1.95 11.17
C ASN A 175 0.42 2.65 10.66
N TYR A 176 1.36 1.91 10.07
CA TYR A 176 2.59 2.48 9.53
C TYR A 176 2.30 3.64 8.57
N GLU A 177 3.14 4.68 8.63
CA GLU A 177 3.02 5.90 7.82
C GLU A 177 1.60 6.47 7.81
N ASN A 178 1.05 6.63 9.01
CA ASN A 178 -0.28 7.17 9.23
C ASN A 178 -1.41 6.31 8.63
N GLY A 179 -1.29 4.99 8.62
CA GLY A 179 -2.36 4.10 8.14
C GLY A 179 -2.55 4.12 6.63
N LYS A 180 -1.49 4.41 5.86
CA LYS A 180 -1.50 4.42 4.38
C LYS A 180 -1.89 3.09 3.73
N ILE A 181 -1.87 2.00 4.49
CA ILE A 181 -2.17 0.66 3.99
C ILE A 181 -3.52 0.56 3.29
N LEU A 182 -4.54 1.29 3.79
CA LEU A 182 -5.86 1.30 3.16
C LEU A 182 -5.88 2.14 1.88
N CYS A 183 -5.21 3.30 1.87
CA CYS A 183 -5.06 4.17 0.71
C CYS A 183 -4.41 3.40 -0.45
N HIS A 184 -3.28 2.73 -0.19
CA HIS A 184 -2.58 1.95 -1.21
C HIS A 184 -3.41 0.77 -1.72
N LEU A 185 -4.22 0.12 -0.86
CA LEU A 185 -5.12 -0.96 -1.29
C LEU A 185 -6.21 -0.46 -2.24
N ILE A 186 -6.64 0.80 -2.12
CA ILE A 186 -7.56 1.44 -3.07
C ILE A 186 -6.83 1.72 -4.38
N GLU A 187 -5.70 2.43 -4.31
CA GLU A 187 -4.90 2.85 -5.47
C GLU A 187 -4.51 1.69 -6.37
N GLU A 188 -4.20 0.54 -5.77
CA GLU A 188 -3.81 -0.69 -6.46
C GLU A 188 -4.98 -1.63 -6.75
N ASN A 189 -6.23 -1.20 -6.48
CA ASN A 189 -7.46 -1.95 -6.71
C ASN A 189 -7.51 -3.34 -6.04
N PHE A 190 -6.97 -3.45 -4.82
CA PHE A 190 -6.97 -4.67 -4.01
C PHE A 190 -7.90 -4.60 -2.79
N LEU A 191 -8.41 -3.42 -2.43
CA LEU A 191 -9.32 -3.25 -1.30
C LEU A 191 -10.62 -4.04 -1.53
N ASN A 192 -11.05 -4.79 -0.51
CA ASN A 192 -12.30 -5.54 -0.54
C ASN A 192 -12.86 -5.71 0.88
N LYS A 193 -14.09 -6.23 1.00
CA LYS A 193 -14.75 -6.44 2.31
C LYS A 193 -13.92 -7.28 3.29
N LYS A 194 -13.19 -8.29 2.80
CA LYS A 194 -12.44 -9.22 3.66
C LYS A 194 -11.21 -8.54 4.26
N ASN A 195 -10.35 -7.93 3.45
CA ASN A 195 -9.16 -7.26 3.98
C ASN A 195 -9.52 -6.01 4.78
N LEU A 196 -10.55 -5.24 4.41
CA LEU A 196 -11.01 -4.11 5.20
C LEU A 196 -11.46 -4.54 6.60
N LYS A 197 -12.31 -5.58 6.69
CA LYS A 197 -12.76 -6.12 7.99
C LYS A 197 -11.57 -6.62 8.83
N TYR A 198 -10.63 -7.30 8.19
CA TYR A 198 -9.41 -7.75 8.86
C TYR A 198 -8.62 -6.56 9.41
N ILE A 199 -8.37 -5.53 8.59
CA ILE A 199 -7.58 -4.37 8.98
C ILE A 199 -8.21 -3.64 10.18
N LEU A 200 -9.52 -3.38 10.11
CA LEU A 200 -10.25 -2.75 11.22
C LEU A 200 -10.13 -3.55 12.52
N SER A 201 -10.31 -4.88 12.44
CA SER A 201 -10.23 -5.77 13.61
C SER A 201 -8.83 -5.99 14.19
N HIS A 202 -7.77 -5.56 13.49
CA HIS A 202 -6.37 -5.73 13.92
C HIS A 202 -5.71 -4.40 14.32
N GLY A 203 -6.51 -3.47 14.84
CA GLY A 203 -6.01 -2.26 15.50
C GLY A 203 -5.74 -1.09 14.55
N PHE A 204 -6.44 -1.02 13.42
CA PHE A 204 -6.42 0.19 12.59
C PHE A 204 -6.91 1.40 13.40
N ASN A 205 -6.13 2.47 13.39
CA ASN A 205 -6.39 3.64 14.22
C ASN A 205 -7.48 4.50 13.60
N GLN A 206 -8.57 4.69 14.34
CA GLN A 206 -9.74 5.46 13.92
C GLN A 206 -9.40 6.90 13.48
N LYS A 207 -8.31 7.50 13.99
CA LYS A 207 -7.91 8.87 13.58
C LYS A 207 -7.57 9.00 12.10
N TYR A 208 -7.30 7.90 11.41
CA TYR A 208 -7.03 7.86 9.96
C TYR A 208 -8.26 7.53 9.12
N LEU A 209 -9.41 7.26 9.74
CA LEU A 209 -10.62 6.82 9.07
C LEU A 209 -11.20 7.91 8.16
N ASP A 210 -11.18 9.17 8.59
CA ASP A 210 -11.73 10.28 7.80
C ASP A 210 -11.00 10.42 6.47
N ARG A 211 -9.66 10.42 6.51
CA ARG A 211 -8.82 10.47 5.31
C ARG A 211 -9.12 9.27 4.40
N PHE A 212 -9.20 8.06 4.96
CA PHE A 212 -9.54 6.87 4.17
C PHE A 212 -10.92 6.97 3.50
N ILE A 213 -11.92 7.55 4.16
CA ILE A 213 -13.25 7.74 3.56
C ILE A 213 -13.19 8.77 2.42
N ILE A 214 -12.41 9.83 2.57
CA ILE A 214 -12.13 10.77 1.47
C ILE A 214 -11.46 10.05 0.30
N ASP A 215 -10.44 9.22 0.55
CA ASP A 215 -9.79 8.43 -0.50
C ASP A 215 -10.81 7.51 -1.19
N LEU A 216 -11.67 6.80 -0.44
CA LEU A 216 -12.75 5.99 -1.02
C LEU A 216 -13.67 6.79 -1.95
N ILE A 217 -14.02 8.02 -1.57
CA ILE A 217 -14.86 8.91 -2.38
C ILE A 217 -14.12 9.35 -3.65
N GLN A 218 -12.83 9.67 -3.54
CA GLN A 218 -12.00 10.12 -4.66
C GLN A 218 -11.77 9.03 -5.71
N TYR A 219 -11.58 7.78 -5.29
CA TYR A 219 -11.36 6.66 -6.19
C TYR A 219 -12.65 5.93 -6.60
N HIS A 220 -13.81 6.29 -6.04
CA HIS A 220 -15.09 5.69 -6.40
C HIS A 220 -15.45 5.95 -7.86
N THR A 221 -16.02 4.95 -8.53
CA THR A 221 -16.61 5.05 -9.86
C THR A 221 -18.09 4.65 -9.82
N ASN A 222 -18.90 5.21 -10.71
CA ASN A 222 -20.35 4.92 -10.78
C ASN A 222 -20.66 3.43 -11.00
N ASP A 223 -19.72 2.67 -11.58
CA ASP A 223 -19.89 1.26 -11.92
C ASP A 223 -19.43 0.31 -10.82
N ASP A 224 -18.81 0.81 -9.75
CA ASP A 224 -18.34 -0.01 -8.63
C ASP A 224 -19.22 0.09 -7.39
N THR A 225 -19.08 -0.90 -6.52
CA THR A 225 -19.75 -0.94 -5.21
C THR A 225 -18.80 -0.63 -4.06
N LEU A 226 -17.55 -0.23 -4.34
CA LEU A 226 -16.46 -0.18 -3.36
C LEU A 226 -16.77 0.78 -2.22
N LEU A 227 -17.25 1.99 -2.55
CA LEU A 227 -17.61 3.00 -1.55
C LEU A 227 -18.73 2.49 -0.64
N SER A 228 -19.85 2.03 -1.23
CA SER A 228 -21.00 1.53 -0.46
C SER A 228 -20.62 0.33 0.41
N ASP A 229 -19.88 -0.62 -0.16
CA ASP A 229 -19.44 -1.83 0.51
C ASP A 229 -18.48 -1.53 1.67
N SER A 230 -17.57 -0.59 1.47
CA SER A 230 -16.61 -0.17 2.49
C SER A 230 -17.30 0.58 3.62
N LEU A 231 -18.20 1.52 3.30
CA LEU A 231 -19.03 2.21 4.30
C LEU A 231 -19.85 1.22 5.13
N ASP A 232 -20.42 0.18 4.50
CA ASP A 232 -21.13 -0.87 5.21
C ASP A 232 -20.25 -1.62 6.22
N VAL A 233 -19.01 -1.96 5.83
CA VAL A 233 -18.07 -2.64 6.73
C VAL A 233 -17.64 -1.71 7.87
N ILE A 234 -17.25 -0.47 7.56
CA ILE A 234 -16.80 0.53 8.54
C ILE A 234 -17.92 0.79 9.55
N PHE A 235 -19.12 1.09 9.08
CA PHE A 235 -20.21 1.48 9.96
C PHE A 235 -20.64 0.32 10.84
N LYS A 236 -20.74 -0.89 10.30
CA LYS A 236 -21.02 -2.08 11.14
C LYS A 236 -19.94 -2.31 12.18
N TYR A 237 -18.67 -2.08 11.86
CA TYR A 237 -17.56 -2.26 12.77
C TYR A 237 -17.60 -1.27 13.95
N TYR A 238 -17.92 0.00 13.68
CA TYR A 238 -17.93 1.05 14.70
C TYR A 238 -19.29 1.26 15.40
N LEU A 239 -20.41 0.91 14.76
CA LEU A 239 -21.76 1.03 15.34
C LEU A 239 -22.00 -0.04 16.40
N PHE A 240 -21.67 -1.29 16.11
CA PHE A 240 -21.98 -2.40 17.01
C PHE A 240 -20.72 -2.83 17.76
N ASP A 241 -20.18 -1.90 18.55
CA ASP A 241 -18.95 -2.11 19.31
C ASP A 241 -19.12 -3.14 20.45
N ASN A 242 -18.02 -3.50 21.09
CA ASN A 242 -18.05 -4.45 22.21
C ASN A 242 -18.93 -3.98 23.37
N ASN A 243 -19.05 -2.67 23.60
CA ASN A 243 -19.88 -2.14 24.69
C ASN A 243 -21.37 -2.35 24.39
N PHE A 244 -21.80 -2.08 23.17
CA PHE A 244 -23.16 -2.34 22.71
C PHE A 244 -23.49 -3.83 22.79
N ILE A 245 -22.60 -4.69 22.30
CA ILE A 245 -22.77 -6.15 22.35
C ILE A 245 -22.86 -6.63 23.81
N LEU A 246 -21.99 -6.15 24.69
CA LEU A 246 -22.01 -6.49 26.12
C LEU A 246 -23.28 -6.00 26.82
N ASN A 247 -23.81 -4.84 26.43
CA ASN A 247 -25.09 -4.34 26.93
C ASN A 247 -26.23 -5.31 26.56
N LEU A 248 -26.33 -5.70 25.28
CA LEU A 248 -27.33 -6.68 24.84
C LEU A 248 -27.19 -8.04 25.53
N LEU A 249 -25.95 -8.53 25.71
CA LEU A 249 -25.68 -9.77 26.45
C LEU A 249 -26.04 -9.64 27.94
N GLY A 250 -25.86 -8.46 28.54
CA GLY A 250 -26.27 -8.15 29.90
C GLY A 250 -27.79 -8.23 30.08
N ILE A 251 -28.55 -7.65 29.15
CA ILE A 251 -30.03 -7.74 29.11
C ILE A 251 -30.45 -9.21 29.07
N TYR A 252 -29.85 -9.99 28.16
CA TYR A 252 -30.13 -11.42 28.01
C TYR A 252 -29.79 -12.22 29.28
N LYS A 253 -28.56 -12.06 29.80
CA LYS A 253 -28.06 -12.78 30.99
C LYS A 253 -28.91 -12.51 32.22
N ASN A 254 -29.35 -11.27 32.41
CA ASN A 254 -30.17 -10.87 33.56
C ASN A 254 -31.67 -11.09 33.34
N LYS A 255 -32.08 -11.67 32.21
CA LYS A 255 -33.48 -11.93 31.83
C LYS A 255 -34.35 -10.67 31.91
N ILE A 256 -33.80 -9.51 31.57
CA ILE A 256 -34.54 -8.25 31.56
C ILE A 256 -35.55 -8.33 30.42
N ILE A 257 -36.83 -8.18 30.75
CA ILE A 257 -37.90 -8.20 29.75
C ILE A 257 -37.90 -6.86 29.02
N ILE A 258 -37.65 -6.90 27.72
CA ILE A 258 -37.81 -5.76 26.82
C ILE A 258 -38.74 -6.13 25.68
N SER A 259 -39.60 -5.19 25.28
CA SER A 259 -40.45 -5.33 24.09
C SER A 259 -39.64 -5.18 22.82
N THR A 260 -40.17 -5.70 21.70
CA THR A 260 -39.61 -5.48 20.36
C THR A 260 -39.36 -4.01 20.06
N LYS A 261 -40.27 -3.12 20.49
CA LYS A 261 -40.15 -1.67 20.32
C LYS A 261 -38.98 -1.08 21.11
N GLN A 262 -38.75 -1.54 22.34
CA GLN A 262 -37.61 -1.11 23.14
C GLN A 262 -36.29 -1.58 22.52
N LEU A 263 -36.22 -2.83 22.05
CA LEU A 263 -35.03 -3.33 21.35
C LEU A 263 -34.75 -2.54 20.07
N GLN A 264 -35.78 -2.25 19.28
CA GLN A 264 -35.66 -1.40 18.09
C GLN A 264 -35.16 0.01 18.42
N ASN A 265 -35.62 0.60 19.52
CA ASN A 265 -35.13 1.89 19.99
C ASN A 265 -33.65 1.83 20.39
N ILE A 266 -33.24 0.81 21.14
CA ILE A 266 -31.83 0.59 21.52
C ILE A 266 -30.94 0.49 20.26
N ILE A 267 -31.37 -0.29 19.26
CA ILE A 267 -30.63 -0.42 17.99
C ILE A 267 -30.60 0.90 17.22
N LYS A 268 -31.71 1.63 17.18
CA LYS A 268 -31.81 2.92 16.47
C LYS A 268 -30.93 3.99 17.13
N GLU A 269 -30.91 4.05 18.46
CA GLU A 269 -30.03 4.95 19.21
C GLU A 269 -28.56 4.63 18.92
N GLU A 270 -28.20 3.34 18.86
CA GLU A 270 -26.86 2.92 18.50
C GLU A 270 -26.48 3.35 17.07
N GLN A 271 -27.39 3.15 16.11
CA GLN A 271 -27.22 3.56 14.71
C GLN A 271 -26.96 5.05 14.53
N ASN A 272 -27.43 5.89 15.46
CA ASN A 272 -27.24 7.34 15.41
C ASN A 272 -25.85 7.80 15.92
N LYS A 273 -24.99 6.90 16.40
CA LYS A 273 -23.65 7.26 16.92
C LYS A 273 -22.68 7.71 15.84
N ILE A 274 -22.80 7.19 14.63
CA ILE A 274 -21.95 7.60 13.50
C ILE A 274 -22.71 8.63 12.69
N ILE A 275 -22.17 9.85 12.70
CA ILE A 275 -22.68 10.96 11.89
C ILE A 275 -21.78 11.11 10.67
N ILE A 276 -22.38 11.08 9.48
CA ILE A 276 -21.68 11.40 8.24
C ILE A 276 -21.16 12.85 8.33
N LYS A 277 -19.86 13.04 8.12
CA LYS A 277 -19.23 14.35 8.24
C LYS A 277 -19.55 15.22 7.03
N ASP A 278 -19.63 16.53 7.25
CA ASP A 278 -19.89 17.48 6.18
C ASP A 278 -18.76 17.48 5.14
N GLU A 279 -17.50 17.31 5.58
CA GLU A 279 -16.32 17.16 4.71
C GLU A 279 -16.46 16.01 3.70
N TRP A 280 -17.13 14.91 4.07
CA TRP A 280 -17.35 13.79 3.16
C TRP A 280 -18.36 14.16 2.06
N TYR A 281 -19.39 14.95 2.40
CA TYR A 281 -20.31 15.48 1.40
C TYR A 281 -19.65 16.51 0.51
N GLU A 282 -18.81 17.40 1.06
CA GLU A 282 -18.05 18.36 0.28
C GLU A 282 -17.25 17.66 -0.82
N GLU A 283 -16.54 16.60 -0.48
CA GLU A 283 -15.77 15.83 -1.47
C GLU A 283 -16.66 15.09 -2.47
N ALA A 284 -17.76 14.47 -2.02
CA ALA A 284 -18.71 13.80 -2.90
C ALA A 284 -19.38 14.76 -3.90
N ILE A 285 -19.66 16.00 -3.48
CA ILE A 285 -20.21 17.06 -4.35
C ILE A 285 -19.18 17.48 -5.39
N LYS A 286 -17.91 17.66 -5.00
CA LYS A 286 -16.83 17.95 -5.96
C LYS A 286 -16.72 16.85 -7.00
N ARG A 287 -16.70 15.58 -6.58
CA ARG A 287 -16.69 14.42 -7.48
C ARG A 287 -17.89 14.42 -8.44
N LYS A 288 -19.08 14.75 -7.95
CA LYS A 288 -20.27 14.88 -8.80
C LYS A 288 -20.15 16.03 -9.80
N TYR A 289 -19.58 17.16 -9.38
CA TYR A 289 -19.47 18.36 -10.20
C TYR A 289 -18.38 18.24 -11.28
N TYR A 290 -17.18 17.78 -10.92
CA TYR A 290 -16.02 17.72 -11.83
C TYR A 290 -15.97 16.45 -12.66
N ASP A 291 -16.42 15.32 -12.12
CA ASP A 291 -16.20 13.99 -12.72
C ASP A 291 -17.51 13.25 -13.05
N ASP A 292 -18.67 13.85 -12.77
CA ASP A 292 -20.01 13.24 -12.89
C ASP A 292 -20.17 11.92 -12.09
N VAL A 293 -19.42 11.77 -10.99
CA VAL A 293 -19.46 10.59 -10.11
C VAL A 293 -20.43 10.80 -8.94
N ASP A 294 -21.40 9.90 -8.77
CA ASP A 294 -22.37 9.93 -7.66
C ASP A 294 -21.85 9.22 -6.40
N ALA A 295 -20.92 9.87 -5.70
CA ALA A 295 -20.53 9.47 -4.34
C ALA A 295 -21.53 9.96 -3.26
N ILE A 296 -22.51 10.78 -3.63
CA ILE A 296 -23.49 11.37 -2.71
C ILE A 296 -24.52 10.33 -2.26
N THR A 297 -25.07 9.57 -3.21
CA THR A 297 -26.10 8.56 -2.91
C THR A 297 -25.64 7.51 -1.90
N PRO A 298 -24.42 6.93 -1.99
CA PRO A 298 -23.88 6.04 -0.97
C PRO A 298 -23.86 6.67 0.44
N LEU A 299 -23.48 7.95 0.58
CA LEU A 299 -23.45 8.65 1.86
C LEU A 299 -24.85 8.89 2.43
N ILE A 300 -25.79 9.39 1.62
CA ILE A 300 -27.18 9.65 2.05
C ILE A 300 -27.85 8.37 2.57
N LYS A 301 -27.57 7.22 1.96
CA LYS A 301 -28.11 5.92 2.40
C LYS A 301 -27.62 5.51 3.80
N LYS A 302 -26.53 6.09 4.28
CA LYS A 302 -25.93 5.80 5.60
C LYS A 302 -26.16 6.91 6.62
N ASP A 303 -26.55 8.09 6.18
CA ASP A 303 -26.83 9.23 7.06
C ASP A 303 -28.20 9.07 7.74
N THR A 304 -28.22 9.16 9.07
CA THR A 304 -29.46 9.06 9.85
C THR A 304 -30.11 10.43 10.11
N ARG A 305 -29.46 11.53 9.71
CA ARG A 305 -30.01 12.89 9.85
C ARG A 305 -31.20 13.12 8.93
N GLU A 306 -32.03 14.10 9.30
CA GLU A 306 -33.18 14.52 8.50
C GLU A 306 -32.76 14.93 7.08
N LYS A 307 -33.38 14.34 6.05
CA LYS A 307 -32.97 14.54 4.64
C LYS A 307 -33.01 16.01 4.21
N ASN A 308 -33.99 16.77 4.68
CA ASN A 308 -34.11 18.20 4.39
C ASN A 308 -32.90 19.00 4.92
N PHE A 309 -32.35 18.60 6.07
CA PHE A 309 -31.15 19.23 6.62
C PHE A 309 -29.93 18.96 5.73
N ILE A 310 -29.82 17.74 5.19
CA ILE A 310 -28.74 17.36 4.28
C ILE A 310 -28.89 18.13 2.95
N ILE A 311 -30.11 18.21 2.38
CA ILE A 311 -30.44 18.99 1.17
C ILE A 311 -30.02 20.45 1.30
N ASN A 312 -30.37 21.10 2.41
CA ASN A 312 -29.98 22.50 2.64
C ASN A 312 -28.46 22.70 2.68
N LYS A 313 -27.69 21.70 3.16
CA LYS A 313 -26.22 21.75 3.12
C LYS A 313 -25.69 21.59 1.70
N PHE A 314 -26.25 20.68 0.90
CA PHE A 314 -25.90 20.52 -0.51
C PHE A 314 -26.01 21.84 -1.26
N ASP A 315 -27.13 22.56 -1.15
CA ASP A 315 -27.34 23.83 -1.85
C ASP A 315 -26.29 24.88 -1.48
N ASN A 316 -25.92 24.95 -0.20
CA ASN A 316 -24.90 25.88 0.28
C ASN A 316 -23.50 25.53 -0.26
N PHE A 317 -23.16 24.24 -0.35
CA PHE A 317 -21.88 23.79 -0.91
C PHE A 317 -21.79 23.99 -2.41
N TYR A 318 -22.85 23.65 -3.16
CA TYR A 318 -22.93 23.94 -4.59
C TYR A 318 -22.74 25.42 -4.89
N LYS A 319 -23.39 26.31 -4.11
CA LYS A 319 -23.18 27.76 -4.23
C LYS A 319 -21.74 28.18 -3.94
N LYS A 320 -21.07 27.58 -2.95
CA LYS A 320 -19.66 27.87 -2.65
C LYS A 320 -18.73 27.45 -3.77
N ILE A 321 -18.92 26.27 -4.35
CA ILE A 321 -18.11 25.78 -5.48
C ILE A 321 -18.31 26.68 -6.70
N TYR A 322 -19.56 27.04 -6.99
CA TYR A 322 -19.91 27.91 -8.11
C TYR A 322 -19.36 29.35 -7.93
N ASN A 323 -19.54 29.94 -6.74
CA ASN A 323 -19.11 31.31 -6.46
C ASN A 323 -17.60 31.45 -6.20
N GLY A 324 -16.91 30.38 -5.78
CA GLY A 324 -15.46 30.36 -5.67
C GLY A 324 -14.77 30.53 -7.03
N TYR A 325 -15.40 30.05 -8.11
CA TYR A 325 -14.93 30.20 -9.47
C TYR A 325 -15.14 31.61 -10.05
N GLU A 326 -16.22 32.31 -9.68
CA GLU A 326 -16.41 33.71 -10.11
C GLU A 326 -15.30 34.63 -9.57
N ILE A 327 -14.58 34.24 -8.51
CA ILE A 327 -13.45 35.00 -7.97
C ILE A 327 -12.14 34.61 -8.67
N GLU A 328 -11.91 33.33 -8.98
CA GLU A 328 -10.68 32.87 -9.66
C GLU A 328 -10.63 33.21 -11.16
N GLU A 329 -11.77 33.27 -11.87
CA GLU A 329 -11.79 33.68 -13.29
C GLU A 329 -11.61 35.20 -13.50
N TYR A 330 -11.85 36.03 -12.47
CA TYR A 330 -11.66 37.48 -12.56
C TYR A 330 -10.26 37.95 -12.18
N ASP A 331 -9.48 37.17 -11.42
CA ASP A 331 -8.09 37.52 -11.06
C ASP A 331 -7.04 37.06 -12.10
N ASN A 332 -7.41 36.29 -13.13
CA ASN A 332 -6.50 35.85 -14.21
C ASN A 332 -6.69 36.60 -15.55
N LYS A 333 -7.29 37.79 -15.55
CA LYS A 333 -7.37 38.69 -16.72
C LYS A 333 -6.51 39.93 -16.57
N GLU A 334 -5.22 39.74 -16.31
CA GLU A 334 -4.17 40.65 -16.78
C GLU A 334 -3.14 39.83 -17.56
N TYR A 335 -3.31 39.71 -18.88
CA TYR A 335 -2.29 40.10 -19.84
C TYR A 335 -2.94 40.39 -21.19
N ARG A 336 -2.78 41.65 -21.60
CA ARG A 336 -3.22 42.29 -22.83
C ARG A 336 -2.31 41.93 -24.02
N LEU A 337 -2.89 42.08 -25.22
CA LEU A 337 -2.25 42.54 -26.48
C LEU A 337 -1.15 41.64 -27.10
N TYR A 338 -1.50 40.84 -28.11
CA TYR A 338 -1.34 41.11 -29.55
C TYR A 338 -1.81 39.90 -30.38
#